data_AF-A0A3P7J012-F1
#
_entry.id   AF-A0A3P7J012-F1
#
_cell.length_a   1.000
_cell.length_b   1.000
_cell.length_c   1.000
_cell.angle_alpha   90.00
_cell.angle_beta   90.00
_cell.angle_gamma   90.00
#
_symmetry.space_group_name_H-M   'P 1'
#
loop_
_entity.id
_entity.type
_entity.pdbx_description
1 polymer ?
#
loop_
_entity_poly.entity_id
_entity_poly.type
_entity_poly.pdbx_seq_one_letter_code
_entity_poly.pdbx_strand_id
1 'polypeptide(L)'
;MQAAGAILLAITNVPEACYWVETSNGIYGKTSNPYDSRRTSGGSSGGEGALITAAGSVIGIGTDIAGSIRVPSFMNGIFGLIPTPGVVPLEGSLPFPVGYQTKMMRIGPMCRYIQDIPLMLEILGGEKAADLRLKTAVDFKKIRVFYMEGLEYVPSIHSL
;
A
#
# COMPACT_ATOMS: atom_id res chain seq x y z
N MET A 1 13.67 -2.01 9.14
CA MET A 1 12.95 -0.97 9.92
C MET A 1 13.54 -0.76 11.30
N GLN A 2 13.42 -1.71 12.24
CA GLN A 2 13.94 -1.53 13.61
C GLN A 2 15.45 -1.23 13.65
N ALA A 3 16.26 -1.94 12.86
CA ALA A 3 17.70 -1.67 12.73
C ALA A 3 18.03 -0.26 12.17
N ALA A 4 17.09 0.39 11.48
CA ALA A 4 17.22 1.75 11.00
C ALA A 4 16.67 2.79 11.99
N GLY A 5 16.27 2.38 13.21
CA GLY A 5 15.78 3.25 14.28
C GLY A 5 14.27 3.48 14.29
N ALA A 6 13.49 2.79 13.45
CA ALA A 6 12.03 2.91 13.46
C ALA A 6 11.41 2.26 14.71
N ILE A 7 10.37 2.89 15.27
CA ILE A 7 9.61 2.40 16.43
C ILE A 7 8.27 1.85 15.94
N LEU A 8 7.93 0.61 16.32
CA LEU A 8 6.62 0.03 16.02
C LEU A 8 5.56 0.65 16.93
N LEU A 9 4.61 1.38 16.34
CA LEU A 9 3.54 2.05 17.08
C LEU A 9 2.31 1.14 17.29
N ALA A 10 1.91 0.41 16.25
CA ALA A 10 0.72 -0.42 16.26
C ALA A 10 0.78 -1.51 15.19
N ILE A 11 -0.07 -2.53 15.34
CA ILE A 11 -0.49 -3.42 14.26
C ILE A 11 -1.88 -2.93 13.85
N THR A 12 -2.05 -2.53 12.59
CA THR A 12 -3.30 -1.93 12.14
C THR A 12 -4.29 -2.97 11.62
N ASN A 13 -5.57 -2.59 11.63
CA ASN A 13 -6.68 -3.49 11.29
C ASN A 13 -6.68 -3.87 9.80
N VAL A 14 -7.14 -5.09 9.49
CA VAL A 14 -7.23 -5.66 8.13
C VAL A 14 -8.59 -6.35 7.93
N PRO A 15 -9.09 -6.54 6.70
CA PRO A 15 -10.24 -7.41 6.49
C PRO A 15 -9.94 -8.84 6.87
N GLU A 16 -10.99 -9.63 7.06
CA GLU A 16 -10.86 -11.05 7.32
C GLU A 16 -9.96 -11.74 6.27
N ALA A 17 -8.94 -12.45 6.76
CA ALA A 17 -7.88 -13.10 5.99
C ALA A 17 -7.11 -12.19 5.00
N CYS A 18 -7.25 -10.86 5.07
CA CYS A 18 -6.75 -9.91 4.07
C CYS A 18 -7.39 -10.07 2.67
N TYR A 19 -8.55 -10.72 2.56
CA TYR A 19 -9.21 -11.07 1.28
C TYR A 19 -10.33 -10.11 0.86
N TRP A 20 -10.20 -8.81 1.16
CA TRP A 20 -11.21 -7.83 0.75
C TRP A 20 -10.65 -6.41 0.57
N VAL A 21 -11.38 -5.59 -0.19
CA VAL A 21 -11.05 -4.18 -0.48
C VAL A 21 -11.63 -3.19 0.52
N GLU A 22 -12.38 -3.66 1.51
CA GLU A 22 -12.86 -2.87 2.65
C GLU A 22 -12.36 -3.52 3.94
N THR A 23 -11.69 -2.76 4.80
CA THR A 23 -11.16 -3.26 6.07
C THR A 23 -12.28 -3.45 7.11
N SER A 24 -12.80 -4.68 7.17
CA SER A 24 -13.79 -5.11 8.16
C SER A 24 -13.59 -6.59 8.51
N ASN A 25 -13.70 -6.93 9.79
CA ASN A 25 -13.66 -8.31 10.28
C ASN A 25 -14.52 -8.46 11.54
N GLY A 26 -14.82 -9.71 11.92
CA GLY A 26 -15.66 -10.01 13.08
C GLY A 26 -15.00 -9.80 14.46
N ILE A 27 -13.70 -9.50 14.52
CA ILE A 27 -12.95 -9.34 15.79
C ILE A 27 -12.88 -7.87 16.20
N TYR A 28 -12.42 -7.01 15.29
CA TYR A 28 -12.18 -5.58 15.53
C TYR A 28 -13.23 -4.69 14.85
N GLY A 29 -14.13 -5.27 14.06
CA GLY A 29 -15.13 -4.53 13.30
C GLY A 29 -14.54 -3.79 12.09
N LYS A 30 -15.29 -2.80 11.64
CA LYS A 30 -14.98 -2.01 10.44
C LYS A 30 -14.06 -0.83 10.77
N THR A 31 -13.02 -0.66 9.97
CA THR A 31 -12.22 0.57 9.91
C THR A 31 -12.90 1.56 8.98
N SER A 32 -13.06 2.80 9.45
CA SER A 32 -13.71 3.86 8.69
C SER A 32 -12.70 4.92 8.25
N ASN A 33 -13.03 5.64 7.19
CA ASN A 33 -12.17 6.71 6.68
C ASN A 33 -12.11 7.88 7.68
N PRO A 34 -10.91 8.41 8.03
CA PRO A 34 -10.80 9.53 8.97
C PRO A 34 -11.43 10.84 8.51
N TYR A 35 -11.58 11.06 7.19
CA TYR A 35 -12.25 12.26 6.67
C TYR A 35 -13.78 12.19 6.79
N ASP A 36 -14.36 10.99 6.73
CA ASP A 36 -15.80 10.76 6.85
C ASP A 36 -16.05 9.31 7.31
N SER A 37 -16.50 9.15 8.54
CA SER A 37 -16.70 7.83 9.17
C SER A 37 -17.78 6.97 8.51
N ARG A 38 -18.56 7.52 7.58
CA ARG A 38 -19.53 6.77 6.77
C ARG A 38 -18.87 6.09 5.57
N ARG A 39 -17.63 6.44 5.24
CA ARG A 39 -16.87 5.93 4.09
C ARG A 39 -15.89 4.83 4.47
N THR A 40 -15.61 3.96 3.51
CA THR A 40 -14.58 2.92 3.66
C THR A 40 -13.18 3.53 3.73
N SER A 41 -12.31 2.96 4.55
CA SER A 41 -10.87 3.22 4.52
C SER A 41 -10.16 2.52 3.36
N GLY A 42 -10.87 1.77 2.51
CA GLY A 42 -10.26 0.83 1.59
C GLY A 42 -9.64 -0.36 2.32
N GLY A 43 -8.91 -1.21 1.59
CA GLY A 43 -8.34 -2.44 2.11
C GLY A 43 -7.51 -3.18 1.07
N SER A 44 -6.72 -4.19 1.48
CA SER A 44 -6.69 -4.76 2.83
C SER A 44 -5.93 -3.93 3.87
N SER A 45 -4.97 -3.08 3.46
CA SER A 45 -4.21 -2.20 4.38
C SER A 45 -4.97 -0.92 4.78
N GLY A 46 -6.28 -1.01 4.99
CA GLY A 46 -7.12 0.13 5.35
C GLY A 46 -6.84 0.70 6.74
N GLY A 47 -6.41 -0.13 7.70
CA GLY A 47 -5.95 0.33 8.99
C GLY A 47 -4.74 1.26 8.89
N GLU A 48 -3.73 0.89 8.09
CA GLU A 48 -2.57 1.76 7.79
C GLU A 48 -3.03 3.06 7.13
N GLY A 49 -3.88 2.96 6.10
CA GLY A 49 -4.41 4.12 5.40
C GLY A 49 -5.11 5.10 6.33
N ALA A 50 -5.98 4.60 7.20
CA ALA A 50 -6.70 5.40 8.18
C ALA A 50 -5.76 6.00 9.24
N LEU A 51 -4.82 5.22 9.79
CA LEU A 51 -3.93 5.69 10.85
C LEU A 51 -3.00 6.81 10.37
N ILE A 52 -2.38 6.65 9.19
CA ILE A 52 -1.51 7.68 8.59
C ILE A 52 -2.32 8.95 8.29
N THR A 53 -3.54 8.79 7.79
CA THR A 53 -4.42 9.93 7.44
C THR A 53 -4.87 10.69 8.68
N ALA A 54 -5.16 9.98 9.77
CA ALA A 54 -5.45 10.57 11.08
C ALA A 54 -4.22 11.17 11.79
N ALA A 55 -3.05 11.18 11.14
CA ALA A 55 -1.76 11.62 11.72
C ALA A 55 -1.32 10.80 12.95
N GLY A 56 -1.82 9.56 13.09
CA GLY A 56 -1.41 8.64 14.15
C GLY A 56 -0.10 7.90 13.85
N SER A 57 0.34 7.91 12.59
CA SER A 57 1.67 7.48 12.18
C SER A 57 2.17 8.35 11.01
N VAL A 58 3.50 8.50 10.90
CA VAL A 58 4.15 9.23 9.80
C VAL A 58 4.34 8.33 8.56
N ILE A 59 4.60 7.04 8.80
CA ILE A 59 4.85 6.03 7.77
C ILE A 59 4.18 4.71 8.17
N GLY A 60 3.88 3.88 7.19
CA GLY A 60 3.27 2.57 7.38
C GLY A 60 3.71 1.57 6.32
N ILE A 61 3.41 0.29 6.58
CA ILE A 61 3.80 -0.82 5.71
C ILE A 61 2.55 -1.62 5.37
N GLY A 62 2.22 -1.66 4.09
CA GLY A 62 1.11 -2.45 3.57
C GLY A 62 1.59 -3.65 2.75
N THR A 63 0.62 -4.47 2.34
CA THR A 63 0.84 -5.56 1.38
C THR A 63 -0.11 -5.41 0.20
N ASP A 64 0.29 -5.83 -0.99
CA ASP A 64 -0.52 -5.67 -2.21
C ASP A 64 -0.37 -6.89 -3.12
N ILE A 65 -1.51 -7.53 -3.42
CA ILE A 65 -1.68 -8.49 -4.51
C ILE A 65 -2.64 -7.91 -5.55
N ALA A 66 -3.77 -7.37 -5.10
CA ALA A 66 -4.89 -6.93 -5.93
C ALA A 66 -5.28 -5.46 -5.74
N GLY A 67 -4.46 -4.67 -5.05
CA GLY A 67 -4.73 -3.25 -4.76
C GLY A 67 -4.58 -2.86 -3.30
N SER A 68 -4.19 -3.78 -2.42
CA SER A 68 -4.26 -3.56 -0.97
C SER A 68 -3.36 -2.48 -0.38
N ILE A 69 -2.38 -1.95 -1.12
CA ILE A 69 -1.68 -0.69 -0.78
C ILE A 69 -2.36 0.48 -1.50
N ARG A 70 -2.65 0.32 -2.78
CA ARG A 70 -3.11 1.39 -3.68
C ARG A 70 -4.52 1.88 -3.35
N VAL A 71 -5.45 0.96 -3.12
CA VAL A 71 -6.86 1.24 -2.79
C VAL A 71 -6.97 2.03 -1.48
N PRO A 72 -6.42 1.58 -0.34
CA PRO A 72 -6.49 2.39 0.88
C PRO A 72 -5.69 3.68 0.77
N SER A 73 -4.59 3.72 0.02
CA SER A 73 -3.87 4.98 -0.21
C SER A 73 -4.74 6.00 -0.96
N PHE A 74 -5.43 5.57 -2.01
CA PHE A 74 -6.39 6.39 -2.75
C PHE A 74 -7.55 6.85 -1.87
N MET A 75 -8.20 5.93 -1.16
CA MET A 75 -9.39 6.24 -0.36
C MET A 75 -9.09 7.21 0.79
N ASN A 76 -7.89 7.14 1.40
CA ASN A 76 -7.51 8.01 2.51
C ASN A 76 -6.61 9.18 2.09
N GLY A 77 -6.36 9.41 0.80
CA GLY A 77 -5.61 10.58 0.33
C GLY A 77 -4.14 10.59 0.77
N ILE A 78 -3.47 9.44 0.74
CA ILE A 78 -2.06 9.28 1.05
C ILE A 78 -1.31 8.62 -0.12
N PHE A 79 0.02 8.57 -0.04
CA PHE A 79 0.83 7.87 -1.01
C PHE A 79 1.08 6.42 -0.58
N GLY A 80 1.03 5.51 -1.53
CA GLY A 80 1.43 4.12 -1.35
C GLY A 80 2.04 3.58 -2.63
N LEU A 81 3.14 2.85 -2.51
CA LEU A 81 3.87 2.31 -3.65
C LEU A 81 3.95 0.78 -3.56
N ILE A 82 3.60 0.14 -4.67
CA ILE A 82 3.87 -1.29 -4.89
C ILE A 82 5.26 -1.44 -5.55
N PRO A 83 6.27 -1.97 -4.86
CA PRO A 83 7.61 -2.08 -5.43
C PRO A 83 7.71 -3.19 -6.48
N THR A 84 8.80 -3.13 -7.25
CA THR A 84 9.22 -4.19 -8.16
C THR A 84 9.27 -5.56 -7.43
N PRO A 85 8.81 -6.64 -8.07
CA PRO A 85 8.92 -8.00 -7.53
C PRO A 85 10.30 -8.35 -6.98
N GLY A 86 10.33 -8.95 -5.79
CA GLY A 86 11.56 -9.49 -5.19
C GLY A 86 12.50 -8.45 -4.57
N VAL A 87 12.17 -7.15 -4.63
CA VAL A 87 12.99 -6.12 -3.98
C VAL A 87 12.81 -6.13 -2.47
N VAL A 88 11.56 -6.14 -2.00
CA VAL A 88 11.25 -6.28 -0.57
C VAL A 88 10.94 -7.76 -0.28
N PRO A 89 11.63 -8.40 0.69
CA PRO A 89 11.39 -9.79 1.03
C PRO A 89 9.98 -9.97 1.62
N LEU A 90 9.35 -11.12 1.33
CA LEU A 90 8.02 -11.47 1.84
C LEU A 90 8.06 -12.18 3.21
N GLU A 91 9.26 -12.44 3.73
CA GLU A 91 9.48 -13.13 4.98
C GLU A 91 8.74 -12.44 6.14
N GLY A 92 8.03 -13.22 6.94
CA GLY A 92 7.23 -12.69 8.05
C GLY A 92 5.88 -12.08 7.66
N SER A 93 5.50 -12.07 6.37
CA SER A 93 4.15 -11.68 5.96
C SER A 93 3.11 -12.74 6.37
N LEU A 94 1.96 -12.27 6.86
CA LEU A 94 0.83 -13.11 7.25
C LEU A 94 -0.48 -12.56 6.64
N PRO A 95 -1.32 -13.42 6.01
CA PRO A 95 -1.03 -14.80 5.66
C PRO A 95 0.11 -14.91 4.64
N PHE A 96 0.96 -15.93 4.78
CA PHE A 96 2.07 -16.12 3.85
C PHE A 96 1.54 -16.57 2.47
N PRO A 97 1.98 -15.95 1.37
CA PRO A 97 1.46 -16.28 0.06
C PRO A 97 1.93 -17.67 -0.39
N VAL A 98 1.05 -18.41 -1.07
CA VAL A 98 1.37 -19.75 -1.61
C VAL A 98 1.16 -19.81 -3.12
N GLY A 99 1.87 -20.71 -3.79
CA GLY A 99 1.76 -20.91 -5.24
C GLY A 99 2.02 -19.61 -6.03
N TYR A 100 1.13 -19.28 -6.96
CA TYR A 100 1.29 -18.11 -7.82
C TYR A 100 1.20 -16.76 -7.05
N GLN A 101 0.58 -16.75 -5.86
CA GLN A 101 0.50 -15.54 -5.04
C GLN A 101 1.88 -15.02 -4.62
N THR A 102 2.86 -15.91 -4.42
CA THR A 102 4.25 -15.52 -4.11
C THR A 102 4.85 -14.64 -5.21
N LYS A 103 4.43 -14.85 -6.46
CA LYS A 103 4.89 -14.06 -7.61
C LYS A 103 4.16 -12.73 -7.72
N MET A 104 3.00 -12.55 -7.08
CA MET A 104 2.20 -11.32 -7.17
C MET A 104 2.38 -10.42 -5.95
N MET A 105 2.45 -11.01 -4.75
CA MET A 105 2.45 -10.28 -3.49
C MET A 105 3.65 -9.37 -3.35
N ARG A 106 3.40 -8.15 -2.90
CA ARG A 106 4.43 -7.18 -2.52
C ARG A 106 4.16 -6.66 -1.13
N ILE A 107 5.25 -6.31 -0.45
CA ILE A 107 5.23 -5.47 0.75
C ILE A 107 5.76 -4.11 0.32
N GLY A 108 5.10 -3.03 0.73
CA GLY A 108 5.46 -1.70 0.26
C GLY A 108 5.13 -0.59 1.25
N PRO A 109 5.75 0.58 1.06
CA PRO A 109 5.57 1.73 1.94
C PRO A 109 4.25 2.47 1.67
N MET A 110 3.71 3.03 2.73
CA MET A 110 2.58 3.98 2.74
C MET A 110 2.97 5.20 3.58
N CYS A 111 2.68 6.41 3.12
CA CYS A 111 3.09 7.65 3.81
C CYS A 111 2.28 8.86 3.33
N ARG A 112 2.36 9.97 4.09
CA ARG A 112 1.68 11.23 3.74
C ARG A 112 2.39 12.02 2.64
N TYR A 113 3.71 11.90 2.54
CA TYR A 113 4.51 12.66 1.58
C TYR A 113 5.28 11.71 0.66
N ILE A 114 5.18 11.94 -0.65
CA ILE A 114 5.83 11.10 -1.67
C ILE A 114 7.36 11.02 -1.49
N GLN A 115 7.96 12.04 -0.89
CA GLN A 115 9.38 12.14 -0.58
C GLN A 115 9.86 11.06 0.41
N ASP A 116 8.96 10.47 1.21
CA ASP A 116 9.32 9.43 2.18
C ASP A 116 9.46 8.05 1.52
N ILE A 117 8.80 7.82 0.38
CA ILE A 117 8.78 6.52 -0.30
C ILE A 117 10.18 6.01 -0.65
N PRO A 118 11.10 6.80 -1.25
CA PRO A 118 12.44 6.32 -1.57
C PRO A 118 13.24 5.87 -0.34
N LEU A 119 13.20 6.63 0.75
CA LEU A 119 13.89 6.28 2.00
C LEU A 119 13.35 4.96 2.58
N MET A 120 12.01 4.81 2.60
CA MET A 120 11.41 3.56 3.07
C MET A 120 11.79 2.38 2.19
N LEU A 121 11.83 2.54 0.87
CA LEU A 121 12.25 1.48 -0.04
C LEU A 121 13.73 1.10 0.11
N GLU A 122 14.62 2.07 0.36
CA GLU A 122 16.03 1.78 0.68
C GLU A 122 16.15 0.89 1.92
N ILE A 123 15.37 1.20 2.96
CA ILE A 123 15.39 0.44 4.22
C ILE A 123 14.70 -0.93 4.08
N LEU A 124 13.56 -1.00 3.39
CA LEU A 124 12.77 -2.22 3.23
C LEU A 124 13.41 -3.20 2.24
N GLY A 125 13.97 -2.69 1.14
CA GLY A 125 14.60 -3.50 0.10
C GLY A 125 16.02 -3.95 0.42
N GLY A 126 16.68 -3.32 1.40
CA GLY A 126 18.06 -3.63 1.78
C GLY A 126 18.99 -3.57 0.56
N GLU A 127 19.81 -4.61 0.37
CA GLU A 127 20.73 -4.69 -0.78
C GLU A 127 20.01 -4.64 -2.14
N LYS A 128 18.80 -5.21 -2.23
CA LYS A 128 17.99 -5.22 -3.46
C LYS A 128 17.40 -3.86 -3.80
N ALA A 129 17.41 -2.90 -2.89
CA ALA A 129 16.97 -1.54 -3.20
C ALA A 129 17.86 -0.87 -4.26
N ALA A 130 19.12 -1.31 -4.42
CA ALA A 130 20.00 -0.83 -5.49
C ALA A 130 19.42 -1.10 -6.90
N ASP A 131 18.66 -2.19 -7.07
CA ASP A 131 18.03 -2.55 -8.35
C ASP A 131 16.95 -1.55 -8.78
N LEU A 132 16.38 -0.79 -7.83
CA LEU A 132 15.36 0.23 -8.10
C LEU A 132 15.93 1.53 -8.67
N ARG A 133 17.25 1.76 -8.59
CA ARG A 133 17.91 2.97 -9.11
C ARG A 133 17.29 4.27 -8.61
N LEU A 134 16.85 4.32 -7.35
CA LEU A 134 16.09 5.43 -6.75
C LEU A 134 16.79 6.80 -6.84
N LYS A 135 18.13 6.81 -6.89
CA LYS A 135 18.97 8.02 -6.95
C LYS A 135 19.38 8.42 -8.37
N THR A 136 19.01 7.63 -9.37
CA THR A 136 19.35 7.91 -10.76
C THR A 136 18.47 9.05 -11.27
N ALA A 137 19.10 10.13 -11.72
CA ALA A 137 18.39 11.26 -12.30
C ALA A 137 17.58 10.82 -13.53
N VAL A 138 16.30 11.22 -13.56
CA VAL A 138 15.40 10.94 -14.69
C VAL A 138 15.38 12.15 -15.62
N ASP A 139 15.64 11.91 -16.91
CA ASP A 139 15.48 12.92 -17.96
C ASP A 139 14.00 13.05 -18.34
N PHE A 140 13.31 14.01 -17.72
CA PHE A 140 11.88 14.24 -17.94
C PHE A 140 11.51 14.54 -19.40
N LYS A 141 12.46 15.04 -20.22
CA LYS A 141 12.22 15.30 -21.65
C LYS A 141 12.05 14.01 -22.47
N LYS A 142 12.50 12.87 -21.93
CA LYS A 142 12.40 11.55 -22.57
C LYS A 142 11.23 10.71 -22.06
N ILE A 143 10.48 11.21 -21.07
CA ILE A 143 9.33 10.47 -20.53
C ILE A 143 8.20 10.47 -21.55
N ARG A 144 7.67 9.29 -21.83
CA ARG A 144 6.43 9.09 -22.59
C ARG A 144 5.36 8.62 -21.62
N VAL A 145 4.28 9.40 -21.51
CA VAL A 145 3.14 9.07 -20.65
C VAL A 145 2.04 8.49 -21.52
N PHE A 146 1.68 7.24 -21.25
CA PHE A 146 0.53 6.58 -21.84
C PHE A 146 -0.61 6.59 -20.83
N TYR A 147 -1.81 6.92 -21.27
CA TYR A 147 -3.00 6.96 -20.42
C TYR A 147 -4.18 6.32 -21.16
N MET A 148 -5.20 5.94 -20.39
CA MET A 148 -6.43 5.34 -20.88
C MET A 148 -7.59 6.09 -20.21
N GLU A 149 -8.51 6.66 -21.00
CA GLU A 149 -9.62 7.49 -20.49
C GLU A 149 -10.82 6.66 -19.98
N GLY A 150 -10.79 5.34 -20.21
CA GLY A 150 -11.80 4.41 -19.75
C GLY A 150 -11.56 3.02 -20.33
N LEU A 151 -12.21 2.03 -19.75
CA LEU A 151 -12.31 0.72 -20.38
C LEU A 151 -13.57 0.74 -21.24
N GLU A 152 -13.43 0.86 -22.56
CA GLU A 152 -14.51 0.43 -23.46
C GLU A 152 -14.88 -0.99 -23.02
N TYR A 153 -16.15 -1.26 -22.72
CA TYR A 153 -16.69 -2.56 -22.26
C TYR A 153 -16.63 -2.92 -20.76
N VAL A 154 -16.28 -2.01 -19.84
CA VAL A 154 -16.64 -2.24 -18.43
C VAL A 154 -18.03 -1.68 -18.17
N PRO A 155 -19.02 -2.51 -17.75
CA PRO A 155 -20.34 -2.01 -17.42
C PRO A 155 -20.20 -1.00 -16.28
N SER A 156 -20.56 0.26 -16.55
CA SER A 156 -20.78 1.25 -15.52
C SER A 156 -21.93 0.77 -14.65
N ILE A 157 -21.65 0.46 -13.39
CA ILE A 157 -22.69 0.31 -12.39
C ILE A 157 -23.23 1.71 -12.13
N HIS A 158 -24.23 2.12 -12.91
CA HIS A 158 -25.04 3.27 -12.57
C HIS A 158 -25.80 2.91 -11.29
N SER A 159 -25.53 3.64 -10.20
CA SER A 159 -26.37 3.50 -9.00
C SER A 159 -27.80 3.89 -9.36
N LEU A 160 -28.75 3.04 -8.96
CA LEU A 160 -30.18 3.37 -8.96
C LEU A 160 -30.46 4.61 -8.10
#